data_AF-A0A853MFB0-F1
#
_entry.id   AF-A0A853MFB0-F1
#
_cell.length_a   1.000
_cell.length_b   1.000
_cell.length_c   1.000
_cell.angle_alpha   90.00
_cell.angle_beta   90.00
_cell.angle_gamma   90.00
#
_symmetry.space_group_name_H-M   'P 1'
#
loop_
_entity.id
_entity.type
_entity.pdbx_description
1 polymer ?
#
loop_
_entity_poly.entity_id
_entity_poly.type
_entity_poly.pdbx_seq_one_letter_code
_entity_poly.pdbx_strand_id
1 'polypeptide(L)'
;MAQILDSLPPEQSGKILCCYINATSKIQVARISNVPNWYFERVIFPGQRLVFEAPKYAQMEIHTGMMASAILSDTIPCDRLRLTETDEDENDGNQTLAVDVDNNRDISSEIHKQFALLEARTLASYSTSYSKD
;
A
#
# COMPACT_ATOMS: atom_id res chain seq x y z
N MET A 1 -15.39 -5.69 -26.42
CA MET A 1 -15.11 -4.28 -26.11
C MET A 1 -14.13 -4.25 -24.94
N ALA A 2 -12.92 -3.73 -25.12
CA ALA A 2 -11.92 -3.64 -24.06
C ALA A 2 -11.53 -2.18 -23.89
N GLN A 3 -11.92 -1.56 -22.79
CA GLN A 3 -11.28 -0.35 -22.31
C GLN A 3 -10.42 -0.75 -21.11
N ILE A 4 -9.20 -1.17 -21.41
CA ILE A 4 -8.13 -1.33 -20.43
C ILE A 4 -7.26 -0.08 -20.52
N LEU A 5 -7.39 0.82 -19.55
CA LEU A 5 -6.33 1.77 -19.23
C LEU A 5 -6.05 1.66 -17.74
N ASP A 6 -5.28 0.61 -17.42
CA ASP A 6 -4.80 0.26 -16.08
C ASP A 6 -3.34 0.68 -15.89
N SER A 7 -2.98 1.84 -16.44
CA SER A 7 -1.64 2.39 -16.28
C SER A 7 -1.75 3.91 -16.33
N LEU A 8 -1.31 4.58 -15.27
CA LEU A 8 -1.23 6.03 -15.22
C LEU A 8 -0.37 6.53 -16.39
N PRO A 9 -0.86 7.50 -17.19
CA PRO A 9 -0.07 8.06 -18.28
C PRO A 9 1.30 8.55 -17.76
N PRO A 10 2.39 8.33 -18.52
CA PRO A 10 3.76 8.61 -18.07
C PRO A 10 4.02 10.10 -17.78
N GLU A 11 3.20 10.99 -18.34
CA GLU A 11 3.25 12.44 -18.15
C GLU A 11 2.97 12.90 -16.71
N GLN A 12 2.44 12.01 -15.85
CA GLN A 12 2.11 12.35 -14.48
C GLN A 12 3.30 12.13 -13.55
N SER A 13 4.12 13.18 -13.41
CA SER A 13 5.19 13.25 -12.41
C SER A 13 4.60 13.33 -11.00
N GLY A 14 5.13 12.54 -10.05
CA GLY A 14 4.68 12.55 -8.65
C GLY A 14 3.63 11.50 -8.27
N LYS A 15 3.77 10.28 -8.78
CA LYS A 15 2.96 9.12 -8.35
C LYS A 15 3.25 8.77 -6.89
N ILE A 16 2.21 8.44 -6.15
CA ILE A 16 2.28 7.91 -4.79
C ILE A 16 1.54 6.58 -4.72
N LEU A 17 2.06 5.67 -3.91
CA LEU A 17 1.36 4.43 -3.57
C LEU A 17 0.31 4.73 -2.51
N CYS A 18 -0.94 4.38 -2.79
CA CYS A 18 -2.08 4.63 -1.92
C CYS A 18 -2.69 3.31 -1.45
N CYS A 19 -3.23 3.32 -0.24
CA CYS A 19 -3.95 2.20 0.34
C CYS A 19 -5.28 2.62 0.96
N TYR A 20 -6.33 1.90 0.59
CA TYR A 20 -7.65 2.04 1.17
C TYR A 20 -8.17 0.69 1.63
N ILE A 21 -8.89 0.66 2.75
CA ILE A 21 -9.56 -0.53 3.25
C ILE A 21 -11.04 -0.21 3.37
N ASN A 22 -11.88 -1.03 2.74
CA ASN A 22 -13.31 -0.94 2.95
C ASN A 22 -13.66 -1.56 4.31
N ALA A 23 -13.73 -0.73 5.35
CA ALA A 23 -14.12 -1.14 6.70
C ALA A 23 -15.65 -1.33 6.86
N THR A 24 -16.44 -1.14 5.79
CA THR A 24 -17.90 -1.28 5.84
C THR A 24 -18.34 -2.70 5.49
N SER A 25 -19.57 -3.05 5.84
CA SER A 25 -20.19 -4.35 5.51
C SER A 25 -20.86 -4.37 4.12
N LYS A 26 -20.63 -3.35 3.28
CA LYS A 26 -21.24 -3.22 1.94
C LYS A 26 -20.16 -3.20 0.88
N ILE A 27 -20.51 -3.66 -0.33
CA ILE A 27 -19.65 -3.51 -1.50
C ILE A 27 -19.56 -2.01 -1.84
N GLN A 28 -18.36 -1.57 -2.16
CA GLN A 28 -18.08 -0.20 -2.58
C GLN A 28 -17.41 -0.18 -3.94
N VAL A 29 -17.49 0.95 -4.62
CA VAL A 29 -16.74 1.21 -5.86
C VAL A 29 -15.88 2.45 -5.63
N ALA A 30 -14.57 2.29 -5.70
CA ALA A 30 -13.63 3.41 -5.70
C ALA A 30 -13.43 3.89 -7.14
N ARG A 31 -13.54 5.20 -7.36
CA ARG A 31 -13.34 5.85 -8.66
C ARG A 31 -12.40 7.04 -8.51
N ILE A 32 -11.60 7.32 -9.53
CA ILE A 32 -10.86 8.60 -9.64
C ILE A 32 -11.23 9.24 -10.97
N SER A 33 -11.88 10.40 -10.89
CA SER A 33 -12.38 11.14 -12.07
C SER A 33 -11.62 12.46 -12.32
N ASN A 34 -10.89 12.95 -11.31
CA ASN A 34 -10.30 14.29 -11.32
C ASN A 34 -8.93 14.37 -12.03
N VAL A 35 -8.48 13.26 -12.62
CA VAL A 35 -7.20 13.16 -13.31
C VAL A 35 -7.45 13.06 -14.81
N PRO A 36 -6.91 13.98 -15.63
CA PRO A 36 -7.18 14.00 -17.06
C PRO A 36 -6.58 12.77 -17.74
N ASN A 37 -7.32 12.19 -18.70
CA ASN A 37 -6.90 11.03 -19.50
C ASN A 37 -6.58 9.77 -18.69
N TRP A 38 -7.10 9.65 -17.47
CA TRP A 38 -6.98 8.46 -16.64
C TRP A 38 -8.36 8.03 -16.16
N TYR A 39 -8.70 6.77 -16.38
CA TYR A 39 -9.93 6.16 -15.85
C TYR A 39 -9.53 5.12 -14.81
N PHE A 40 -9.87 5.37 -13.55
CA PHE A 40 -9.67 4.42 -12.48
C PHE A 40 -11.01 4.10 -11.83
N GLU A 41 -11.35 2.81 -11.81
CA GLU A 41 -12.53 2.30 -11.15
C GLU A 41 -12.29 0.88 -10.63
N ARG A 42 -12.56 0.64 -9.35
CA ARG A 42 -12.34 -0.64 -8.69
C ARG A 42 -13.45 -0.97 -7.70
N VAL A 43 -13.94 -2.20 -7.77
CA VAL A 43 -14.87 -2.75 -6.77
C VAL A 43 -14.09 -3.23 -5.55
N ILE A 44 -14.56 -2.86 -4.36
CA ILE A 44 -13.95 -3.20 -3.07
C ILE A 44 -14.98 -3.92 -2.21
N PHE A 45 -14.73 -5.19 -1.92
CA PHE A 45 -15.57 -5.99 -1.03
C PHE A 45 -15.41 -5.56 0.44
N PRO A 46 -16.38 -5.86 1.32
CA PRO A 46 -16.24 -5.69 2.76
C PRO A 46 -14.93 -6.29 3.29
N GLY A 47 -14.14 -5.49 4.02
CA GLY A 47 -12.85 -5.89 4.59
C GLY A 47 -11.70 -5.95 3.58
N GLN A 48 -11.93 -5.70 2.30
CA GLN A 48 -10.87 -5.76 1.29
C GLN A 48 -9.97 -4.53 1.34
N ARG A 49 -8.66 -4.77 1.17
CA ARG A 49 -7.63 -3.76 0.97
C ARG A 49 -7.42 -3.51 -0.52
N LEU A 50 -7.57 -2.26 -0.96
CA LEU A 50 -7.23 -1.79 -2.30
C LEU A 50 -5.91 -1.01 -2.22
N VAL A 51 -4.92 -1.47 -2.97
CA VAL A 51 -3.63 -0.78 -3.16
C VAL A 51 -3.55 -0.33 -4.60
N PHE A 52 -3.21 0.92 -4.83
CA PHE A 52 -3.17 1.52 -6.16
C PHE A 52 -2.17 2.67 -6.21
N GLU A 53 -1.68 2.98 -7.42
CA GLU A 53 -0.87 4.18 -7.65
C GLU A 53 -1.77 5.32 -8.15
N ALA A 54 -1.51 6.53 -7.65
CA ALA A 54 -2.21 7.73 -8.08
C ALA A 54 -1.30 8.96 -7.96
N PRO A 55 -1.55 10.04 -8.73
CA PRO A 55 -0.93 11.35 -8.48
C PRO A 55 -1.34 11.91 -7.11
N LYS A 56 -0.49 12.68 -6.45
CA LYS A 56 -0.80 13.30 -5.14
C LYS A 56 -2.08 14.15 -5.14
N TYR A 57 -2.36 14.82 -6.24
CA TYR A 57 -3.53 15.70 -6.40
C TYR A 57 -4.82 14.92 -6.72
N ALA A 58 -4.74 13.61 -6.95
CA ALA A 58 -5.91 12.78 -7.26
C ALA A 58 -6.86 12.68 -6.06
N GLN A 59 -8.15 12.50 -6.35
CA GLN A 59 -9.21 12.35 -5.36
C GLN A 59 -9.95 11.05 -5.61
N MET A 60 -9.96 10.16 -4.61
CA MET A 60 -10.67 8.90 -4.65
C MET A 60 -12.10 9.09 -4.18
N GLU A 61 -13.04 8.87 -5.08
CA GLU A 61 -14.46 8.85 -4.82
C GLU A 61 -14.90 7.46 -4.39
N ILE A 62 -15.61 7.36 -3.27
CA ILE A 62 -16.23 6.11 -2.82
C ILE A 62 -17.72 6.17 -3.13
N HIS A 63 -18.15 5.29 -4.01
CA HIS A 63 -19.55 5.12 -4.37
C HIS A 63 -20.11 3.90 -3.64
N THR A 64 -21.22 4.07 -2.93
CA THR A 64 -21.88 2.99 -2.18
C THR A 64 -23.35 2.85 -2.62
N GLY A 65 -23.92 1.65 -2.46
CA GLY A 65 -25.30 1.35 -2.84
C GLY A 65 -25.42 0.19 -3.82
N MET A 66 -26.65 -0.27 -4.07
CA MET A 66 -26.90 -1.24 -5.15
C MET A 66 -26.65 -0.58 -6.50
N MET A 67 -26.15 -1.34 -7.49
CA MET A 67 -25.58 -0.87 -8.75
C MET A 67 -26.39 0.17 -9.56
N ALA A 68 -27.68 0.36 -9.28
CA ALA A 68 -28.53 1.35 -9.95
C ALA A 68 -28.59 2.74 -9.27
N SER A 69 -28.17 2.85 -8.00
CA SER A 69 -28.17 4.11 -7.23
C SER A 69 -26.87 4.21 -6.44
N ALA A 70 -25.75 4.14 -7.15
CA ALA A 70 -24.44 4.39 -6.56
C ALA A 70 -24.39 5.87 -6.15
N ILE A 71 -24.55 6.14 -4.85
CA ILE A 71 -24.45 7.48 -4.29
C ILE A 71 -22.98 7.69 -3.97
N LEU A 72 -22.43 8.81 -4.43
CA LEU A 72 -21.12 9.29 -3.99
C LEU A 72 -21.19 9.47 -2.48
N SER A 73 -20.54 8.58 -1.77
CA SER A 73 -20.55 8.53 -0.31
C SER A 73 -19.42 9.35 0.29
N ASP A 74 -18.25 9.34 -0.35
CA ASP A 74 -17.07 10.04 0.15
C ASP A 74 -16.16 10.47 -1.00
N THR A 75 -15.31 11.46 -0.75
CA THR A 75 -14.24 11.90 -1.65
C THR A 75 -12.99 12.14 -0.82
N ILE A 76 -12.02 11.26 -0.97
CA ILE A 76 -10.81 11.18 -0.16
C ILE A 76 -9.61 11.57 -1.03
N PRO A 77 -8.87 12.63 -0.68
CA PRO A 77 -7.62 12.96 -1.37
C PRO A 77 -6.60 11.82 -1.27
N CYS A 78 -5.97 11.45 -2.39
CA CYS A 78 -5.00 10.36 -2.44
C CYS A 78 -3.78 10.62 -1.56
N ASP A 79 -3.41 11.89 -1.36
CA ASP A 79 -2.35 12.28 -0.42
C ASP A 79 -2.57 11.77 1.01
N ARG A 80 -3.84 11.66 1.46
CA ARG A 80 -4.20 11.11 2.78
C ARG A 80 -4.15 9.58 2.84
N LEU A 81 -4.19 8.93 1.68
CA LEU A 81 -4.16 7.48 1.53
C LEU A 81 -2.75 6.96 1.24
N ARG A 82 -1.78 7.86 1.14
CA ARG A 82 -0.39 7.55 0.84
C ARG A 82 0.17 6.55 1.86
N LEU A 83 0.73 5.47 1.35
CA LEU A 83 1.62 4.61 2.14
C LEU A 83 2.96 5.33 2.30
N THR A 84 3.31 5.66 3.54
CA THR A 84 4.68 5.96 3.92
C THR A 84 5.40 4.63 4.14
N GLU A 85 6.56 4.44 3.52
CA GLU A 85 7.41 3.25 3.72
C GLU A 85 8.06 3.27 5.13
N THR A 86 7.28 3.47 6.20
CA THR A 86 7.81 3.67 7.56
C THR A 86 7.06 2.88 8.63
N ASP A 87 6.29 1.86 8.26
CA ASP A 87 5.55 1.05 9.24
C ASP A 87 5.82 -0.46 9.03
N GLU A 88 7.08 -0.85 9.23
CA GLU A 88 7.33 -2.04 10.04
C GLU A 88 7.56 -1.53 11.47
N ASP A 89 6.68 -1.96 12.37
CA ASP A 89 6.76 -1.91 13.84
C ASP A 89 6.01 -0.81 14.63
N GLU A 90 5.22 -1.32 15.59
CA GLU A 90 4.70 -0.75 16.84
C GLU A 90 3.35 0.01 16.78
N ASN A 91 2.25 -0.63 17.19
CA ASN A 91 1.82 -0.85 18.59
C ASN A 91 1.30 0.43 19.28
N ASP A 92 0.11 0.27 19.84
CA ASP A 92 -0.67 1.19 20.67
C ASP A 92 0.16 2.19 21.49
N GLY A 93 -0.05 3.48 21.25
CA GLY A 93 0.64 4.58 21.91
C GLY A 93 -0.35 5.66 22.32
N ASN A 94 -1.09 5.41 23.39
CA ASN A 94 -1.74 6.48 24.14
C ASN A 94 -0.65 7.39 24.76
N GLN A 95 -0.74 8.68 24.44
CA GLN A 95 -0.02 9.86 24.93
C GLN A 95 0.80 9.71 26.23
N THR A 96 2.07 10.16 26.27
CA THR A 96 2.57 11.28 27.13
C THR A 96 4.10 11.51 27.08
N LEU A 97 4.46 12.78 26.80
CA LEU A 97 5.48 13.66 27.41
C LEU A 97 6.83 13.11 27.95
N ALA A 98 7.90 13.57 27.29
CA ALA A 98 9.25 13.95 27.75
C ALA A 98 10.15 12.93 28.48
N VAL A 99 11.28 12.56 27.85
CA VAL A 99 12.64 12.49 28.44
C VAL A 99 13.71 12.34 27.33
N ASP A 100 14.69 13.24 27.32
CA ASP A 100 15.94 13.17 26.53
C ASP A 100 16.88 12.09 27.09
N VAL A 101 17.45 11.18 26.27
CA VAL A 101 18.80 10.56 26.45
C VAL A 101 19.31 9.99 25.12
N ASP A 102 20.49 10.47 24.69
CA ASP A 102 21.41 9.90 23.70
C ASP A 102 21.48 8.36 23.66
N ASN A 103 21.34 7.76 22.48
CA ASN A 103 21.98 6.49 22.15
C ASN A 103 22.15 6.31 20.64
N ASN A 104 23.28 6.80 20.13
CA ASN A 104 23.80 6.41 18.84
C ASN A 104 24.30 4.96 18.93
N ARG A 105 23.48 3.99 18.54
CA ARG A 105 23.92 2.64 18.20
C ARG A 105 23.61 2.38 16.74
N ASP A 106 24.67 2.27 15.95
CA ASP A 106 24.65 1.96 14.53
C ASP A 106 24.01 0.58 14.27
N ILE A 107 22.72 0.58 13.91
CA ILE A 107 21.91 -0.63 13.63
C ILE A 107 22.30 -1.23 12.25
N SER A 108 22.89 -0.43 11.36
CA SER A 108 23.30 -0.85 10.02
C SER A 108 24.30 -2.01 10.04
N SER A 109 25.20 -2.09 11.02
CA SER A 109 26.16 -3.20 11.09
C SER A 109 25.53 -4.55 11.42
N GLU A 110 24.40 -4.61 12.12
CA GLU A 110 23.83 -5.87 12.60
C GLU A 110 22.93 -6.51 11.54
N ILE A 111 22.19 -5.69 10.78
CA ILE A 111 21.32 -6.16 9.68
C ILE A 111 22.16 -6.81 8.57
N HIS A 112 23.32 -6.23 8.21
CA HIS A 112 24.19 -6.80 7.18
C HIS A 112 24.80 -8.16 7.60
N LYS A 113 25.05 -8.38 8.91
CA LYS A 113 25.55 -9.67 9.41
C LYS A 113 24.46 -10.73 9.40
N GLN A 114 23.21 -10.36 9.70
CA GLN A 114 22.08 -11.30 9.68
C GLN A 114 21.74 -11.76 8.26
N PHE A 115 21.83 -10.87 7.26
CA PHE A 115 21.59 -11.25 5.86
C PHE A 115 22.63 -12.28 5.35
N ALA A 116 23.91 -12.05 5.64
CA ALA A 116 24.98 -12.97 5.23
C ALA A 116 24.87 -14.37 5.87
N LEU A 117 24.37 -14.46 7.11
CA LEU A 117 24.14 -15.73 7.80
C LEU A 117 22.94 -16.52 7.22
N LEU A 118 21.92 -15.82 6.72
CA LEU A 118 20.75 -16.45 6.10
C LEU A 118 21.08 -17.03 4.72
N GLU A 119 21.90 -16.32 3.93
CA GLU A 119 22.37 -16.81 2.63
C GLU A 119 23.23 -18.07 2.77
N ALA A 120 24.15 -18.10 3.75
CA ALA A 120 25.00 -19.27 4.01
C ALA A 120 24.19 -20.52 4.39
N ARG A 121 23.10 -20.37 5.17
CA ARG A 121 22.22 -21.48 5.53
C ARG A 121 21.40 -21.99 4.33
N THR A 122 20.94 -21.09 3.47
CA THR A 122 20.10 -21.44 2.32
C THR A 122 20.87 -22.25 1.27
N LEU A 123 22.14 -21.90 1.04
CA LEU A 123 23.02 -22.63 0.12
C LEU A 123 23.41 -24.02 0.65
N ALA A 124 23.58 -24.17 1.98
CA ALA A 124 23.85 -25.46 2.60
C ALA A 124 22.67 -26.43 2.43
N SER A 125 21.43 -25.94 2.58
CA SER A 125 20.22 -26.76 2.39
C SER A 125 20.00 -27.22 0.95
N TYR A 126 20.41 -26.45 -0.06
CA TYR A 126 20.18 -26.79 -1.47
C TYR A 126 21.14 -27.89 -1.99
N SER A 127 22.33 -28.00 -1.41
CA SER A 127 23.35 -28.98 -1.84
C SER A 127 23.11 -30.43 -1.36
N THR A 128 22.19 -30.65 -0.40
CA THR A 128 21.92 -32.00 0.14
C THR A 128 20.87 -32.78 -0.67
N SER A 129 20.09 -32.10 -1.51
CA SER A 129 18.99 -32.70 -2.29
C SER A 129 19.38 -33.33 -3.64
N TYR A 130 20.65 -33.25 -4.05
CA TYR A 130 21.15 -33.84 -5.30
C TYR A 130 22.45 -34.64 -5.08
N SER A 131 22.44 -35.59 -4.14
CA SER A 131 23.40 -36.72 -4.11
C SER A 131 22.97 -37.76 -3.08
N LYS A 132 22.13 -38.71 -3.51
CA LYS A 132 22.36 -40.14 -3.30
C LYS A 132 21.32 -40.96 -4.04
N ASP A 133 21.88 -41.65 -5.03
CA ASP A 133 21.48 -42.87 -5.73
C ASP A 133 20.25 -43.64 -5.21
#